data_AF-A0A840R225-F1
#
_entry.id   AF-A0A840R225-F1
#
_cell.length_a   1.000
_cell.length_b   1.000
_cell.length_c   1.000
_cell.angle_alpha   90.00
_cell.angle_beta   90.00
_cell.angle_gamma   90.00
#
_symmetry.space_group_name_H-M   'P 1'
#
loop_
_entity.id
_entity.type
_entity.pdbx_description
1 polymer ?
#
loop_
_entity_poly.entity_id
_entity_poly.type
_entity_poly.pdbx_seq_one_letter_code
_entity_poly.pdbx_strand_id
1 'polypeptide(L)'
;MDMTHDKRKAALGVPDNALSMLTDLQKIALRRIENFGWQLKFIRHPSFEPPLVVVENSTGVNIGVLEEDGGVNLNPQIILRD
;
A
#
# COMPACT_ATOMS: atom_id res chain seq x y z
N MET A 1 21.34 22.43 12.83
CA MET A 1 20.31 22.48 11.79
C MET A 1 20.33 21.12 11.11
N ASP A 2 19.86 20.07 11.78
CA ASP A 2 18.44 19.65 11.81
C ASP A 2 18.01 19.20 10.41
N MET A 3 17.61 17.97 10.11
CA MET A 3 17.03 16.89 10.90
C MET A 3 17.32 15.57 10.15
N THR A 4 18.04 14.64 10.78
CA THR A 4 17.93 13.22 10.45
C THR A 4 16.50 12.79 10.76
N HIS A 5 15.65 12.79 9.75
CA HIS A 5 14.28 12.29 9.86
C HIS A 5 14.33 10.76 9.97
N ASP A 6 14.69 10.30 11.16
CA ASP A 6 14.36 8.96 11.64
C ASP A 6 12.83 8.92 11.76
N LYS A 7 12.17 8.55 10.65
CA LYS A 7 10.73 8.28 10.59
C LYS A 7 10.43 6.85 11.04
N ARG A 8 11.13 6.34 12.07
CA ARG A 8 10.71 5.13 12.79
C ARG A 8 9.68 5.49 13.87
N LYS A 9 8.73 6.35 13.54
CA LYS A 9 7.48 6.39 14.28
C LYS A 9 6.55 5.41 13.58
N ALA A 10 5.97 4.51 14.36
CA ALA A 10 4.81 3.71 14.03
C ALA A 10 3.59 4.63 13.75
N ALA A 11 3.72 5.50 12.76
CA ALA A 11 2.64 6.18 12.09
C ALA A 11 2.16 5.21 11.03
N LEU A 12 0.84 5.04 10.93
CA LEU A 12 0.17 4.29 9.87
C LEU A 12 0.98 4.39 8.57
N GLY A 13 1.43 3.26 8.00
CA GLY A 13 2.38 3.21 6.87
C GLY A 13 1.87 3.85 5.57
N VAL A 14 0.78 4.60 5.68
CA VAL A 14 0.06 5.33 4.66
C VAL A 14 0.25 6.82 4.96
N PRO A 15 1.09 7.55 4.20
CA PRO A 15 1.05 9.01 4.28
C PRO A 15 -0.36 9.49 3.94
N ASP A 16 -0.89 10.54 4.57
CA ASP A 16 -2.20 11.13 4.22
C ASP A 16 -2.29 11.50 2.73
N ASN A 17 -1.14 11.73 2.09
CA ASN A 17 -0.99 12.02 0.66
C ASN A 17 -0.83 10.76 -0.22
N ALA A 18 -0.86 9.55 0.34
CA ALA A 18 -0.82 8.28 -0.38
C ALA A 18 -1.99 8.18 -1.37
N LEU A 19 -3.18 8.57 -0.92
CA LEU A 19 -4.39 8.65 -1.74
C LEU A 19 -4.21 9.63 -2.91
N SER A 20 -3.43 10.69 -2.74
CA SER A 20 -3.12 11.64 -3.82
C SER A 20 -2.19 11.06 -4.89
N MET A 21 -1.42 10.01 -4.56
CA MET A 21 -0.55 9.30 -5.50
C MET A 21 -1.25 8.14 -6.22
N LEU A 22 -2.45 7.76 -5.77
CA LEU A 22 -3.24 6.67 -6.32
C LEU A 22 -4.10 7.18 -7.49
N THR A 23 -4.26 6.33 -8.51
CA THR A 23 -5.23 6.57 -9.59
C THR A 23 -6.66 6.44 -9.06
N ASP A 24 -7.65 7.00 -9.78
CA ASP A 24 -9.05 6.91 -9.36
C ASP A 24 -9.53 5.45 -9.26
N LEU A 25 -9.06 4.57 -10.14
CA LEU A 25 -9.34 3.14 -10.07
C LEU A 25 -8.78 2.51 -8.80
N GLN A 26 -7.54 2.81 -8.44
CA GLN A 26 -6.94 2.31 -7.20
C GLN A 26 -7.66 2.86 -5.95
N LYS A 27 -8.11 4.13 -5.95
CA LYS A 27 -8.92 4.69 -4.85
C LYS A 27 -10.25 3.95 -4.70
N ILE A 28 -10.92 3.67 -5.81
CA ILE A 28 -12.20 2.94 -5.82
C ILE A 28 -11.99 1.52 -5.31
N ALA A 29 -10.94 0.84 -5.79
CA ALA A 29 -10.63 -0.51 -5.39
C ALA A 29 -10.21 -0.59 -3.92
N LEU A 30 -9.40 0.36 -3.44
CA LEU A 30 -9.03 0.47 -2.03
C LEU A 30 -10.28 0.60 -1.15
N ARG A 31 -11.17 1.54 -1.46
CA ARG A 31 -12.45 1.68 -0.73
C ARG A 31 -13.30 0.42 -0.78
N ARG A 32 -13.30 -0.28 -1.92
CA ARG A 32 -14.03 -1.54 -2.07
C ARG A 32 -13.49 -2.59 -1.11
N ILE A 33 -12.17 -2.81 -1.07
CA ILE A 33 -11.55 -3.82 -0.20
C ILE A 33 -11.55 -3.42 1.28
N GLU A 34 -11.57 -2.11 1.58
CA GLU A 34 -11.79 -1.60 2.93
C GLU A 34 -13.11 -2.11 3.54
N ASN A 35 -14.18 -2.18 2.74
CA ASN A 35 -15.44 -2.77 3.18
C ASN A 35 -15.34 -4.29 3.44
N PHE A 36 -14.36 -4.98 2.87
CA PHE A 36 -14.07 -6.39 3.13
C PHE A 36 -13.13 -6.61 4.32
N GLY A 37 -12.78 -5.54 5.04
CA GLY A 37 -11.84 -5.60 6.17
C GLY A 37 -10.37 -5.56 5.75
N TRP A 38 -10.06 -5.11 4.54
CA TRP A 38 -8.69 -4.83 4.14
C TRP A 38 -8.31 -3.39 4.51
N GLN A 39 -7.03 -3.15 4.70
CA GLN A 39 -6.50 -1.84 5.07
C GLN A 39 -5.23 -1.60 4.26
N LEU A 40 -4.98 -0.35 3.88
CA LEU A 40 -3.73 0.00 3.22
C LEU A 40 -2.57 -0.09 4.23
N LYS A 41 -1.54 -0.86 3.90
CA LYS A 41 -0.37 -1.08 4.74
C LYS A 41 0.75 -0.10 4.41
N PHE A 42 1.18 -0.07 3.14
CA PHE A 42 2.15 0.91 2.62
C PHE A 42 2.11 0.94 1.09
N ILE A 43 2.61 2.03 0.49
CA ILE A 43 2.80 2.12 -0.96
C ILE A 43 4.28 2.02 -1.27
N ARG A 44 4.66 1.13 -2.19
CA ARG A 44 5.99 1.08 -2.79
C ARG A 44 5.96 1.84 -4.10
N HIS A 45 6.93 2.74 -4.27
CA HIS A 45 7.11 3.49 -5.51
C HIS A 45 8.53 3.26 -6.03
N PRO A 46 8.77 2.15 -6.75
CA PRO A 46 10.06 1.92 -7.40
C PRO A 46 10.27 2.98 -8.47
N SER A 47 11.51 3.45 -8.68
CA SER A 47 11.79 4.53 -9.63
C SER A 47 11.52 4.19 -11.09
N PHE A 48 11.28 2.91 -11.41
CA PHE A 48 11.11 2.38 -12.76
C PHE A 48 9.86 1.49 -12.94
N GLU A 49 9.04 1.32 -11.90
CA GLU A 49 7.83 0.50 -11.93
C GLU A 49 6.64 1.30 -11.40
N PRO A 50 5.40 0.95 -11.78
CA PRO A 50 4.22 1.61 -11.25
C PRO A 50 4.13 1.52 -9.71
N PRO A 51 3.41 2.45 -9.04
CA PRO A 51 3.19 2.40 -7.60
C PRO A 51 2.46 1.11 -7.21
N LEU A 52 3.12 0.29 -6.40
CA LEU A 52 2.55 -0.92 -5.81
C LEU A 52 1.91 -0.59 -4.46
N VAL A 53 0.63 -0.86 -4.37
CA VAL A 53 -0.19 -0.47 -3.22
C VAL A 53 -0.38 -1.70 -2.34
N VAL A 54 0.39 -1.82 -1.27
CA VAL A 54 0.35 -3.01 -0.43
C VAL A 54 -0.75 -2.87 0.62
N VAL A 55 -1.68 -3.82 0.62
CA VAL A 55 -2.84 -3.89 1.50
C VAL A 55 -2.74 -5.12 2.38
N GLU A 56 -3.27 -5.05 3.59
CA GLU A 56 -3.35 -6.19 4.48
C GLU A 56 -4.79 -6.43 4.94
N ASN A 57 -5.12 -7.68 5.23
CA ASN A 57 -6.38 -7.99 5.88
C ASN A 57 -6.35 -7.53 7.35
N SER A 58 -7.49 -7.22 7.92
CA SER A 58 -7.76 -6.96 9.33
C SER A 58 -7.14 -7.97 10.30
N THR A 59 -6.92 -9.21 9.85
CA THR A 59 -6.25 -10.26 10.64
C THR A 59 -4.72 -10.16 10.63
N GLY A 60 -4.12 -9.35 9.75
CA GLY A 60 -2.68 -9.22 9.54
C GLY A 60 -2.01 -10.45 8.92
N VAL A 61 -2.78 -11.51 8.62
CA VAL A 61 -2.28 -12.78 8.08
C VAL A 61 -2.07 -12.72 6.58
N ASN A 62 -2.93 -11.99 5.87
CA ASN A 62 -2.92 -11.93 4.42
C ASN A 62 -2.49 -10.54 3.96
N ILE A 63 -1.56 -10.51 3.02
CA ILE A 63 -1.07 -9.30 2.38
C ILE A 63 -1.37 -9.43 0.89
N GLY A 64 -1.85 -8.34 0.29
CA GLY A 64 -2.11 -8.22 -1.12
C GLY A 64 -1.47 -6.97 -1.70
N VAL A 65 -1.37 -6.93 -3.02
CA VAL A 65 -0.93 -5.76 -3.77
C VAL A 65 -2.09 -5.33 -4.65
N LEU A 66 -2.55 -4.11 -4.45
CA LEU A 66 -3.53 -3.49 -5.30
C LEU A 66 -2.82 -2.94 -6.56
N GLU A 67 -3.17 -3.53 -7.69
CA GLU A 67 -2.69 -3.17 -9.03
C GLU A 67 -3.43 -1.94 -9.57
N GLU A 68 -2.89 -1.33 -10.62
CA GLU A 68 -3.47 -0.13 -11.24
C GLU A 68 -4.85 -0.36 -11.87
N ASP A 69 -5.14 -1.61 -12.28
CA ASP A 69 -6.44 -2.05 -12.77
C ASP A 69 -7.51 -2.14 -11.65
N GLY A 70 -7.08 -2.01 -10.39
CA GLY A 70 -7.95 -2.17 -9.22
C GLY A 70 -8.08 -3.62 -8.75
N GLY A 71 -7.34 -4.55 -9.36
CA GLY A 71 -7.20 -5.94 -8.90
C GLY A 71 -6.32 -6.04 -7.66
N VAL A 72 -6.70 -6.88 -6.68
CA VAL A 72 -5.81 -7.23 -5.56
C VAL A 72 -5.12 -8.55 -5.86
N ASN A 73 -3.81 -8.47 -6.05
CA ASN A 73 -2.94 -9.61 -6.23
C ASN A 73 -2.40 -10.09 -4.88
N LEU A 74 -2.86 -11.25 -4.42
CA LEU A 74 -2.46 -11.88 -3.15
C LEU A 74 -1.17 -12.71 -3.28
N ASN A 75 -0.76 -13.04 -4.50
CA ASN A 75 0.49 -13.73 -4.79
C ASN A 75 1.34 -12.86 -5.71
N PRO A 76 1.69 -11.64 -5.29
CA PRO A 76 2.58 -10.85 -6.10
C PRO A 76 3.93 -11.59 -6.12
N GLN A 77 4.54 -11.76 -7.28
CA GLN A 77 5.89 -12.34 -7.41
C GLN A 77 6.96 -11.35 -6.91
N ILE A 78 6.73 -10.75 -5.73
CA ILE A 78 7.63 -9.81 -5.10
C ILE A 78 8.54 -10.63 -4.21
N ILE A 79 9.82 -10.63 -4.55
CA ILE A 79 10.86 -11.22 -3.72
C ILE A 79 11.00 -10.33 -2.48
N LEU A 80 10.33 -10.70 -1.39
CA LEU A 80 10.60 -10.12 -0.07
C LEU A 80 11.91 -10.74 0.42
N ARG A 81 13.02 -9.99 0.34
CA ARG A 81 14.30 -10.40 0.95
C ARG A 81 14.18 -10.20 2.46
N ASP A 82 14.34 -11.29 3.21
CA ASP A 82 14.55 -11.33 4.67
C ASP A 82 15.76 -10.49 5.08
#